data_AF-A0A974BNS8-F1
#
_entry.id   AF-A0A974BNS8-F1
#
_cell.length_a   1.000
_cell.length_b   1.000
_cell.length_c   1.000
_cell.angle_alpha   90.00
_cell.angle_beta   90.00
_cell.angle_gamma   90.00
#
_symmetry.space_group_name_H-M   'P 1'
#
loop_
_entity.id
_entity.type
_entity.pdbx_description
1 polymer ?
#
loop_
_entity_poly.entity_id
_entity_poly.type
_entity_poly.pdbx_seq_one_letter_code
_entity_poly.pdbx_strand_id
1 'polypeptide(L)'
;PLSSTQADVFAFTELEAASIATLARGSREFLHTSHPEARSRDLERLTKKSITLELHGCTLAEYHRLKRIPRGLRVHLRPTLFSENLEFCRKFEGILNKCSLDIITLTIEYIQKELITVSEQVNALETQLTQTAGQEEFSVIKSQLDESVRKYRQETEARKRGKFLRDAEDYTNGRVYRWIPGRPYVAPSFFRNQRTQARA
;
A
#
# COMPACT_ATOMS: atom_id res chain seq x y z
N PRO A 1 64.29 1.02 -32.69
CA PRO A 1 63.26 0.09 -32.16
C PRO A 1 62.32 0.83 -31.20
N LEU A 2 61.16 1.26 -31.70
CA LEU A 2 60.13 1.88 -30.86
C LEU A 2 59.27 0.76 -30.28
N SER A 3 59.38 0.53 -28.98
CA SER A 3 58.50 -0.38 -28.23
C SER A 3 57.08 0.17 -28.27
N SER A 4 56.14 -0.62 -28.82
CA SER A 4 54.72 -0.32 -28.76
C SER A 4 54.29 -0.13 -27.30
N THR A 5 53.76 1.06 -26.99
CA THR A 5 53.31 1.50 -25.66
C THR A 5 51.87 1.10 -25.34
N GLN A 6 51.26 0.21 -26.14
CA GLN A 6 49.88 -0.24 -25.92
C GLN A 6 49.83 -1.74 -25.64
N ALA A 7 48.94 -2.11 -24.72
CA ALA A 7 48.67 -3.50 -24.39
C ALA A 7 48.05 -4.21 -25.60
N ASP A 8 48.47 -5.45 -25.82
CA ASP A 8 47.87 -6.34 -26.81
C ASP A 8 46.48 -6.77 -26.28
N VAL A 9 45.41 -6.47 -27.01
CA VAL A 9 44.03 -6.72 -26.56
C VAL A 9 43.38 -7.77 -27.46
N PHE A 10 42.96 -8.86 -26.83
CA PHE A 10 42.20 -9.94 -27.46
C PHE A 10 40.71 -9.83 -27.09
N ALA A 11 39.83 -10.10 -28.06
CA ALA A 11 38.39 -10.15 -27.85
C ALA A 11 37.79 -11.39 -28.53
N PHE A 12 36.88 -12.08 -27.83
CA PHE A 12 36.11 -13.18 -28.39
C PHE A 12 34.99 -12.64 -29.29
N THR A 13 34.69 -13.35 -30.38
CA THR A 13 33.46 -13.14 -31.16
C THR A 13 32.24 -13.62 -30.36
N GLU A 14 31.04 -13.09 -30.68
CA GLU A 14 29.81 -13.53 -30.00
C GLU A 14 29.56 -15.03 -30.12
N LEU A 15 29.93 -15.63 -31.25
CA LEU A 15 29.78 -17.05 -31.52
C LEU A 15 30.73 -17.90 -30.65
N GLU A 16 31.98 -17.45 -30.49
CA GLU A 16 32.95 -18.07 -29.58
C GLU A 16 32.51 -17.95 -28.13
N ALA A 17 32.06 -16.76 -27.71
CA ALA A 17 31.56 -16.53 -26.36
C ALA A 17 30.35 -17.42 -26.02
N ALA A 18 29.38 -17.55 -26.94
CA ALA A 18 28.22 -18.42 -26.79
C ALA A 18 28.62 -19.91 -26.72
N SER A 19 29.53 -20.34 -27.59
CA SER A 19 30.06 -21.71 -27.59
C SER A 19 30.75 -22.04 -26.25
N ILE A 20 31.63 -21.15 -25.79
CA ILE A 20 32.34 -21.28 -24.50
C ILE A 20 31.33 -21.34 -23.34
N ALA A 21 30.27 -20.52 -23.36
CA ALA A 21 29.23 -20.53 -22.31
C ALA A 21 28.48 -21.88 -22.23
N THR A 22 28.30 -22.58 -23.36
CA THR A 22 27.66 -23.91 -23.37
C THR A 22 28.54 -25.02 -22.81
N LEU A 23 29.87 -24.87 -22.85
CA LEU A 23 30.83 -25.83 -22.30
C LEU A 23 30.84 -25.86 -20.76
N ALA A 24 30.25 -24.88 -20.10
CA ALA A 24 30.14 -24.83 -18.65
C ALA A 24 29.34 -26.04 -18.13
N ARG A 25 30.03 -26.95 -17.43
CA ARG A 25 29.46 -28.15 -16.81
C ARG A 25 28.92 -27.85 -15.41
N GLY A 26 27.89 -28.58 -15.02
CA GLY A 26 27.23 -28.45 -13.71
C GLY A 26 25.76 -28.05 -13.83
N SER A 27 25.00 -28.24 -12.75
CA SER A 27 23.62 -27.77 -12.71
C SER A 27 23.58 -26.25 -12.70
N ARG A 28 22.73 -25.65 -13.53
CA ARG A 28 22.45 -24.20 -13.51
C ARG A 28 21.31 -23.87 -12.54
N GLU A 29 20.69 -24.86 -11.92
CA GLU A 29 19.54 -24.67 -11.02
C GLU A 29 19.85 -23.74 -9.85
N PHE A 30 21.08 -23.72 -9.33
CA PHE A 30 21.47 -22.83 -8.23
C PHE A 30 21.35 -21.34 -8.59
N LEU A 31 21.46 -20.99 -9.88
CA LEU A 31 21.29 -19.62 -10.38
C LEU A 31 19.81 -19.22 -10.50
N HIS A 32 18.92 -20.21 -10.56
CA HIS A 32 17.47 -20.03 -10.73
C HIS A 32 16.68 -20.37 -9.46
N THR A 33 17.32 -20.99 -8.46
CA THR A 33 16.72 -21.31 -7.17
C THR A 33 16.66 -20.04 -6.33
N SER A 34 15.49 -19.44 -6.22
CA SER A 34 15.30 -18.29 -5.32
C SER A 34 15.56 -18.70 -3.87
N HIS A 35 16.38 -17.92 -3.16
CA HIS A 35 16.80 -18.18 -1.79
C HIS A 35 15.58 -18.34 -0.85
N PRO A 36 15.54 -19.35 0.05
CA PRO A 36 14.40 -19.57 0.96
C PRO A 36 14.01 -18.32 1.75
N GLU A 37 15.00 -17.56 2.24
CA GLU A 37 14.78 -16.29 2.96
C GLU A 37 14.17 -15.19 2.08
N ALA A 38 14.48 -15.16 0.78
CA ALA A 38 13.86 -14.19 -0.13
C ALA A 38 12.37 -14.50 -0.32
N ARG A 39 12.04 -15.78 -0.49
CA ARG A 39 10.64 -16.24 -0.59
C ARG A 39 9.88 -16.00 0.73
N SER A 40 10.48 -16.28 1.88
CA SER A 40 9.86 -15.99 3.18
C SER A 40 9.52 -14.51 3.36
N ARG A 41 10.44 -13.61 2.97
CA ARG A 41 10.18 -12.15 2.99
C ARG A 41 9.08 -11.73 2.02
N ASP A 42 9.02 -12.35 0.84
CA ASP A 42 7.94 -12.09 -0.11
C ASP A 42 6.59 -12.57 0.40
N LEU A 43 6.54 -13.73 1.06
CA LEU A 43 5.33 -14.21 1.73
C LEU A 43 4.86 -13.21 2.78
N GLU A 44 5.76 -12.77 3.65
CA GLU A 44 5.45 -11.79 4.68
C GLU A 44 4.91 -10.48 4.10
N ARG A 45 5.54 -9.98 3.04
CA ARG A 45 5.12 -8.76 2.35
C ARG A 45 3.72 -8.92 1.75
N LEU A 46 3.44 -10.04 1.07
CA LEU A 46 2.14 -10.30 0.46
C LEU A 46 1.04 -10.49 1.52
N THR A 47 1.33 -11.23 2.60
CA THR A 47 0.37 -11.42 3.69
C THR A 47 0.06 -10.10 4.40
N LYS A 48 1.06 -9.26 4.66
CA LYS A 48 0.85 -7.90 5.21
C LYS A 48 0.07 -7.00 4.25
N LYS A 49 0.29 -7.11 2.93
CA LYS A 49 -0.51 -6.42 1.91
C LYS A 49 -1.98 -6.87 1.97
N SER A 50 -2.22 -8.18 2.06
CA SER A 50 -3.57 -8.75 2.19
C SER A 50 -4.31 -8.18 3.40
N ILE A 51 -3.68 -8.21 4.59
CA ILE A 51 -4.26 -7.64 5.83
C ILE A 51 -4.55 -6.14 5.69
N THR A 52 -3.65 -5.40 5.04
CA THR A 52 -3.84 -3.96 4.82
C THR A 52 -5.10 -3.70 4.00
N LEU A 53 -5.28 -4.45 2.91
CA LEU A 53 -6.43 -4.37 2.02
C LEU A 53 -7.71 -4.79 2.74
N GLU A 54 -7.71 -5.95 3.41
CA GLU A 54 -8.85 -6.49 4.18
C GLU A 54 -9.35 -5.45 5.18
N LEU A 55 -8.46 -5.00 6.07
CA LEU A 55 -8.81 -4.04 7.12
C LEU A 55 -9.22 -2.69 6.52
N HIS A 56 -8.66 -2.28 5.37
CA HIS A 56 -9.10 -1.05 4.70
C HIS A 56 -10.50 -1.19 4.12
N GLY A 57 -10.79 -2.28 3.43
CA GLY A 57 -12.12 -2.61 2.90
C GLY A 57 -13.18 -2.64 4.00
N CYS A 58 -12.94 -3.39 5.09
CA CYS A 58 -13.86 -3.46 6.22
C CYS A 58 -14.13 -2.08 6.85
N THR A 59 -13.07 -1.28 7.04
CA THR A 59 -13.22 0.05 7.62
C THR A 59 -14.02 0.97 6.70
N LEU A 60 -13.76 0.95 5.39
CA LEU A 60 -14.49 1.75 4.40
C LEU A 60 -15.95 1.32 4.27
N ALA A 61 -16.24 0.02 4.36
CA ALA A 61 -17.61 -0.49 4.37
C ALA A 61 -18.40 0.08 5.56
N GLU A 62 -17.80 0.15 6.75
CA GLU A 62 -18.42 0.76 7.92
C GLU A 62 -18.63 2.28 7.77
N TYR A 63 -17.65 2.99 7.20
CA TYR A 63 -17.82 4.40 6.84
C TYR A 63 -19.03 4.60 5.89
N HIS A 64 -19.11 3.79 4.84
CA HIS A 64 -20.20 3.85 3.87
C HIS A 64 -21.57 3.51 4.51
N ARG A 65 -21.62 2.47 5.35
CA ARG A 65 -22.83 2.04 6.07
C ARG A 65 -23.38 3.16 6.97
N LEU A 66 -22.49 3.85 7.68
CA LEU A 66 -22.85 4.95 8.59
C LEU A 66 -22.95 6.31 7.90
N LYS A 67 -22.78 6.38 6.57
CA LYS A 67 -22.74 7.61 5.77
C LYS A 67 -21.73 8.64 6.32
N ARG A 68 -20.59 8.14 6.82
CA ARG A 68 -19.47 8.95 7.32
C ARG A 68 -18.35 8.98 6.29
N ILE A 69 -17.70 10.12 6.17
CA ILE A 69 -16.59 10.34 5.22
C ILE A 69 -15.30 10.52 6.01
N PRO A 70 -14.29 9.64 5.80
CA PRO A 70 -12.99 9.76 6.44
C PRO A 70 -12.36 11.12 6.12
N ARG A 71 -11.63 11.72 7.06
CA ARG A 71 -11.01 13.05 6.86
C ARG A 71 -10.23 13.18 5.55
N GLY A 72 -9.50 12.14 5.15
CA GLY A 72 -8.68 12.13 3.93
C GLY A 72 -9.47 12.02 2.62
N LEU A 73 -10.77 11.71 2.67
CA LEU A 73 -11.65 11.59 1.50
C LEU A 73 -12.70 12.70 1.43
N ARG A 74 -12.67 13.67 2.35
CA ARG A 74 -13.59 14.82 2.30
C ARG A 74 -13.15 15.76 1.19
N VAL A 75 -14.05 16.05 0.26
CA VAL A 75 -13.79 17.02 -0.81
C VAL A 75 -13.79 18.44 -0.22
N HIS A 76 -12.70 19.19 -0.41
CA HIS A 76 -12.52 20.53 0.16
C HIS A 76 -13.03 21.68 -0.72
N LEU A 77 -13.76 21.37 -1.79
CA LEU A 77 -14.38 22.37 -2.66
C LEU A 77 -15.45 23.16 -1.89
N ARG A 78 -15.60 24.46 -2.16
CA ARG A 78 -16.60 25.32 -1.50
C ARG A 78 -17.38 26.17 -2.51
N PRO A 79 -18.62 26.56 -2.21
CA PRO A 79 -19.33 27.62 -2.92
C PRO A 79 -18.52 28.93 -2.90
N THR A 80 -18.21 29.48 -4.07
CA THR A 80 -17.68 30.85 -4.20
C THR A 80 -18.79 31.84 -4.51
N LEU A 81 -19.76 31.43 -5.32
CA LEU A 81 -21.00 32.15 -5.59
C LEU A 81 -22.09 31.66 -4.64
N PHE A 82 -22.94 32.58 -4.20
CA PHE A 82 -24.07 32.31 -3.29
C PHE A 82 -23.68 31.68 -1.95
N SER A 83 -22.48 31.98 -1.44
CA SER A 83 -21.98 31.49 -0.15
C SER A 83 -22.80 31.94 1.07
N GLU A 84 -23.58 33.01 0.92
CA GLU A 84 -24.55 33.48 1.93
C GLU A 84 -25.89 32.73 1.86
N ASN A 85 -26.18 32.07 0.73
CA ASN A 85 -27.40 31.27 0.60
C ASN A 85 -27.18 29.90 1.26
N LEU A 86 -27.73 29.74 2.46
CA LEU A 86 -27.60 28.51 3.25
C LEU A 86 -28.20 27.28 2.55
N GLU A 87 -29.28 27.45 1.79
CA GLU A 87 -29.89 26.35 1.03
C GLU A 87 -28.98 25.87 -0.09
N PHE A 88 -28.39 26.81 -0.84
CA PHE A 88 -27.39 26.52 -1.87
C PHE A 88 -26.19 25.78 -1.27
N CYS A 89 -25.65 26.28 -0.16
CA CYS A 89 -24.51 25.67 0.51
C CYS A 89 -24.81 24.23 0.98
N ARG A 90 -26.00 23.99 1.54
CA ARG A 90 -26.45 22.64 1.95
C ARG A 90 -26.55 21.69 0.77
N LYS A 91 -27.14 22.14 -0.35
CA LYS A 91 -27.24 21.33 -1.59
C LYS A 91 -25.86 21.02 -2.15
N PHE A 92 -24.96 22.00 -2.18
CA PHE A 92 -23.58 21.85 -2.62
C PHE A 92 -22.80 20.85 -1.77
N GLU A 93 -22.91 20.94 -0.44
CA GLU A 93 -22.33 19.98 0.50
C GLU A 93 -22.89 18.56 0.25
N GLY A 94 -24.19 18.43 0.03
CA GLY A 94 -24.84 17.16 -0.32
C GLY A 94 -24.23 16.49 -1.55
N ILE A 95 -23.93 17.27 -2.59
CA ILE A 95 -23.27 16.78 -3.82
C ILE A 95 -21.85 16.28 -3.50
N LEU A 96 -21.06 17.04 -2.73
CA LEU A 96 -19.71 16.62 -2.33
C LEU A 96 -19.72 15.37 -1.45
N ASN A 97 -20.70 15.25 -0.56
CA ASN A 97 -20.90 14.07 0.27
C ASN A 97 -21.19 12.84 -0.59
N LYS A 98 -22.08 12.96 -1.58
CA LYS A 98 -22.37 11.88 -2.53
C LYS A 98 -21.12 11.47 -3.30
N CYS A 99 -20.38 12.44 -3.84
CA CYS A 99 -19.12 12.18 -4.53
C CYS A 99 -18.11 11.43 -3.65
N SER A 100 -17.93 11.86 -2.40
CA SER A 100 -17.02 11.21 -1.46
C SER A 100 -17.46 9.77 -1.12
N LEU A 101 -18.77 9.54 -0.95
CA LEU A 101 -19.32 8.20 -0.73
C LEU A 101 -19.16 7.29 -1.96
N ASP A 102 -19.26 7.83 -3.16
CA ASP A 102 -19.02 7.08 -4.41
C ASP A 102 -17.55 6.70 -4.55
N ILE A 103 -16.62 7.60 -4.19
CA ILE A 103 -15.19 7.29 -4.12
C ILE A 103 -14.93 6.15 -3.11
N ILE A 104 -15.59 6.17 -1.96
CA ILE A 104 -15.50 5.07 -0.98
C ILE A 104 -15.97 3.75 -1.62
N THR A 105 -17.12 3.74 -2.27
CA THR A 105 -17.68 2.55 -2.94
C THR A 105 -16.75 2.02 -4.02
N LEU A 106 -16.24 2.89 -4.89
CA LEU A 106 -15.25 2.53 -5.92
C LEU A 106 -13.99 1.92 -5.31
N THR A 107 -13.51 2.51 -4.21
CA THR A 107 -12.31 2.01 -3.52
C THR A 107 -12.55 0.63 -2.91
N ILE A 108 -13.72 0.40 -2.30
CA ILE A 108 -14.10 -0.93 -1.79
C ILE A 108 -14.10 -1.96 -2.92
N GLU A 109 -14.72 -1.64 -4.06
CA GLU A 109 -14.78 -2.55 -5.21
C GLU A 109 -13.38 -2.99 -5.66
N TYR A 110 -12.46 -2.06 -5.85
CA TYR A 110 -11.10 -2.37 -6.28
C TYR A 110 -10.29 -3.10 -5.20
N ILE A 111 -10.51 -2.81 -3.92
CA ILE A 111 -9.93 -3.58 -2.82
C ILE A 111 -10.36 -5.05 -2.89
N GLN A 112 -11.65 -5.33 -3.15
CA GLN A 112 -12.13 -6.72 -3.25
C GLN A 112 -11.48 -7.47 -4.42
N LYS A 113 -11.34 -6.81 -5.58
CA LYS A 113 -10.64 -7.41 -6.74
C LYS A 113 -9.17 -7.70 -6.42
N GLU A 114 -8.48 -6.73 -5.83
CA GLU A 114 -7.06 -6.88 -5.46
C GLU A 114 -6.85 -7.97 -4.39
N LEU A 115 -7.78 -8.12 -3.44
CA LEU A 115 -7.72 -9.17 -2.42
C LEU A 115 -7.74 -10.57 -3.01
N ILE A 116 -8.53 -10.81 -4.07
CA ILE A 116 -8.55 -12.10 -4.78
C ILE A 116 -7.15 -12.39 -5.34
N THR A 117 -6.58 -11.44 -6.09
CA THR A 117 -5.25 -11.59 -6.69
C THR A 117 -4.15 -11.79 -5.64
N VAL A 118 -4.16 -11.02 -4.55
CA VAL A 118 -3.15 -11.16 -3.49
C VAL A 118 -3.33 -12.49 -2.75
N SER A 119 -4.55 -12.95 -2.52
CA SER A 119 -4.80 -14.25 -1.89
C SER A 119 -4.27 -15.41 -2.74
N GLU A 120 -4.45 -15.36 -4.06
CA GLU A 120 -3.90 -16.35 -4.99
C GLU A 120 -2.37 -16.36 -4.95
N GLN A 121 -1.73 -15.17 -4.91
CA GLN A 121 -0.28 -15.04 -4.81
C GLN A 121 0.27 -15.59 -3.49
N VAL A 122 -0.40 -15.32 -2.37
CA VAL A 122 -0.04 -15.88 -1.05
C VAL A 122 -0.12 -17.39 -1.08
N ASN A 123 -1.25 -17.96 -1.52
CA ASN A 123 -1.46 -19.41 -1.57
C ASN A 123 -0.43 -20.13 -2.47
N ALA A 124 -0.13 -19.54 -3.63
CA ALA A 124 0.86 -20.08 -4.56
C ALA A 124 2.26 -20.13 -3.90
N LEU A 125 2.64 -19.06 -3.22
CA LEU A 125 3.96 -18.95 -2.60
C LEU A 125 4.09 -19.82 -1.34
N GLU A 126 3.03 -19.97 -0.54
CA GLU A 126 2.96 -20.94 0.57
C GLU A 126 3.11 -22.37 0.07
N THR A 127 2.43 -22.72 -1.03
CA THR A 127 2.52 -24.05 -1.64
C THR A 127 3.95 -24.34 -2.11
N GLN A 128 4.59 -23.38 -2.80
CA GLN A 128 5.97 -23.50 -3.26
C GLN A 128 6.96 -23.67 -2.09
N LEU A 129 6.78 -22.91 -1.01
CA LEU A 129 7.62 -23.02 0.18
C LEU A 129 7.46 -24.39 0.85
N THR A 130 6.24 -24.89 0.97
CA THR A 130 5.95 -26.22 1.54
C THR A 130 6.59 -27.36 0.73
N GLN A 131 6.65 -27.20 -0.60
CA GLN A 131 7.26 -28.19 -1.51
C GLN A 131 8.79 -28.16 -1.51
N THR A 132 9.42 -27.02 -1.20
CA THR A 132 10.87 -26.83 -1.32
C THR A 132 11.61 -26.93 0.02
N ALA A 133 10.96 -26.61 1.14
CA ALA A 133 11.59 -26.57 2.45
C ALA A 133 11.49 -27.89 3.21
N GLY A 134 12.49 -28.21 4.05
CA GLY A 134 12.38 -29.28 5.04
C GLY A 134 11.32 -28.93 6.09
N GLN A 135 10.58 -29.93 6.60
CA GLN A 135 9.45 -29.70 7.52
C GLN A 135 9.81 -28.86 8.76
N GLU A 136 10.98 -29.10 9.36
CA GLU A 136 11.40 -28.43 10.59
C GLU A 136 11.74 -26.95 10.35
N GLU A 137 12.51 -26.65 9.30
CA GLU A 137 12.88 -25.28 8.92
C GLU A 137 11.65 -24.48 8.50
N PHE A 138 10.73 -25.09 7.75
CA PHE A 138 9.47 -24.48 7.37
C PHE A 138 8.59 -24.13 8.59
N SER A 139 8.54 -25.01 9.59
CA SER A 139 7.78 -24.79 10.83
C SER A 139 8.28 -23.55 11.59
N VAL A 140 9.61 -23.40 11.74
CA VAL A 140 10.22 -22.24 12.40
C VAL A 140 9.93 -20.95 11.63
N ILE A 141 10.13 -20.95 10.31
CA ILE A 141 9.87 -19.77 9.46
C ILE A 141 8.39 -19.37 9.54
N LYS A 142 7.47 -20.35 9.48
CA LYS A 142 6.03 -20.10 9.56
C LYS A 142 5.64 -19.49 10.90
N SER A 143 6.17 -20.00 12.01
CA SER A 143 5.89 -19.45 13.35
C SER A 143 6.34 -17.98 13.48
N GLN A 144 7.53 -17.64 12.99
CA GLN A 144 8.04 -16.27 13.02
C GLN A 144 7.19 -15.33 12.14
N LEU A 145 6.80 -15.82 10.96
CA LEU A 145 5.93 -15.10 10.05
C LEU A 145 4.58 -14.81 10.69
N ASP A 146 3.93 -15.83 11.27
CA ASP A 146 2.60 -15.71 11.89
C ASP A 146 2.62 -14.67 13.02
N GLU A 147 3.67 -14.65 13.85
CA GLU A 147 3.81 -13.66 14.91
C GLU A 147 3.97 -12.24 14.37
N SER A 148 4.83 -12.05 13.36
CA SER A 148 5.02 -10.76 12.70
C SER A 148 3.73 -10.23 12.06
N VAL A 149 3.00 -11.13 11.39
CA VAL A 149 1.72 -10.86 10.73
C VAL A 149 0.64 -10.51 11.75
N ARG A 150 0.57 -11.25 12.87
CA ARG A 150 -0.36 -10.99 13.98
C ARG A 150 -0.14 -9.61 14.60
N LYS A 151 1.11 -9.27 14.92
CA LYS A 151 1.47 -7.95 15.45
C LYS A 151 1.09 -6.84 14.48
N TYR A 152 1.42 -7.00 13.19
CA TYR A 152 1.09 -6.03 12.16
C TYR A 152 -0.43 -5.78 12.04
N ARG A 153 -1.24 -6.85 12.13
CA ARG A 153 -2.70 -6.76 12.12
C ARG A 153 -3.20 -5.92 13.29
N GLN A 154 -2.79 -6.25 14.51
CA GLN A 154 -3.22 -5.56 15.74
C GLN A 154 -2.88 -4.06 15.70
N GLU A 155 -1.65 -3.70 15.31
CA GLU A 155 -1.24 -2.30 15.16
C GLU A 155 -2.07 -1.56 14.11
N THR A 156 -2.40 -2.23 13.00
CA THR A 156 -3.19 -1.65 11.92
C THR A 156 -4.65 -1.46 12.31
N GLU A 157 -5.24 -2.43 13.02
CA GLU A 157 -6.58 -2.32 13.60
C GLU A 157 -6.68 -1.17 14.60
N ALA A 158 -5.71 -1.06 15.54
CA ALA A 158 -5.68 0.01 16.53
C ALA A 158 -5.63 1.40 15.85
N ARG A 159 -4.77 1.57 14.84
CA ARG A 159 -4.70 2.82 14.06
C ARG A 159 -5.99 3.14 13.31
N LYS A 160 -6.62 2.14 12.68
CA LYS A 160 -7.88 2.32 11.95
C LYS A 160 -9.03 2.65 12.90
N ARG A 161 -9.13 1.97 14.05
CA ARG A 161 -10.10 2.25 15.11
C ARG A 161 -9.95 3.68 15.64
N GLY A 162 -8.71 4.11 15.92
CA GLY A 162 -8.45 5.49 16.36
C GLY A 162 -8.90 6.54 15.33
N LYS A 163 -8.60 6.32 14.05
CA LYS A 163 -9.08 7.19 12.96
C LYS A 163 -10.61 7.19 12.87
N PHE A 164 -11.25 6.04 12.96
CA PHE A 164 -12.71 5.90 12.88
C PHE A 164 -13.44 6.61 14.01
N LEU A 165 -12.97 6.49 15.25
CA LEU A 165 -13.54 7.18 16.41
C LEU A 165 -13.38 8.70 16.30
N ARG A 166 -12.18 9.16 15.92
CA ARG A 166 -11.90 10.57 15.70
C ARG A 166 -12.78 11.16 14.59
N ASP A 167 -12.95 10.42 13.50
CA ASP A 167 -13.78 10.87 12.39
C ASP A 167 -15.27 10.84 12.77
N ALA A 168 -15.71 9.95 13.67
CA ALA A 168 -17.05 9.98 14.26
C ALA A 168 -17.28 11.22 15.15
N GLU A 169 -16.29 11.60 15.96
CA GLU A 169 -16.34 12.80 16.79
C GLU A 169 -16.54 14.08 15.96
N ASP A 170 -15.99 14.14 14.73
CA ASP A 170 -16.23 15.27 13.84
C ASP A 170 -17.72 15.44 13.49
N TYR A 171 -18.45 14.33 13.29
CA TYR A 171 -19.88 14.38 13.01
C TYR A 171 -20.69 14.82 14.22
N THR A 172 -20.37 14.28 15.42
CA THR A 172 -21.02 14.68 16.68
C THR A 172 -20.86 16.18 16.96
N ASN A 173 -19.71 16.76 16.60
CA ASN A 173 -19.41 18.17 16.86
C ASN A 173 -19.70 19.10 15.67
N GLY A 174 -20.27 18.60 14.56
CA GLY A 174 -20.53 19.42 13.36
C GLY A 174 -19.26 19.94 12.67
N ARG A 175 -18.12 19.25 12.80
CA ARG A 175 -16.80 19.65 12.29
C ARG A 175 -16.44 19.02 10.94
N VAL A 176 -17.39 18.40 10.24
CA VAL A 176 -17.16 17.70 8.97
C VAL A 176 -16.77 18.69 7.86
N TYR A 177 -17.55 19.75 7.69
CA TYR A 177 -17.26 20.88 6.82
C TYR A 177 -17.38 22.18 7.63
N ARG A 178 -16.23 22.79 7.98
CA ARG A 178 -16.19 24.08 8.68
C ARG A 178 -16.35 25.24 7.70
N TRP A 179 -17.47 25.29 6.98
CA TRP A 179 -17.78 26.43 6.13
C TRP A 179 -18.54 27.44 6.99
N ILE A 180 -17.94 28.60 7.22
CA ILE A 180 -18.61 29.72 7.87
C ILE A 180 -19.10 30.62 6.73
N PRO A 181 -20.43 30.83 6.58
CA PRO A 181 -20.97 31.78 5.61
C PRO A 181 -20.28 33.14 5.70
N GLY A 182 -19.99 33.76 4.56
CA GLY A 182 -19.36 35.08 4.48
C GLY A 182 -17.90 35.20 4.91
N ARG A 183 -17.23 34.11 5.34
CA ARG A 183 -15.80 34.16 5.69
C ARG A 183 -14.91 33.53 4.62
N PRO A 184 -13.85 34.23 4.15
CA PRO A 184 -12.83 33.62 3.33
C PRO A 184 -12.15 32.47 4.08
N TYR A 185 -11.87 31.39 3.36
CA TYR A 185 -11.22 30.21 3.94
C TYR A 185 -9.76 30.52 4.27
N VAL A 186 -9.40 30.41 5.54
CA VAL A 186 -8.00 30.26 5.95
C VAL A 186 -7.70 28.77 5.91
N ALA A 187 -6.88 28.34 4.93
CA ALA A 187 -6.43 26.96 4.86
C ALA A 187 -5.76 26.57 6.19
N PRO A 188 -6.27 25.55 6.91
CA PRO A 188 -5.53 25.03 8.03
C PRO A 188 -4.25 24.42 7.47
N SER A 189 -3.14 24.69 8.15
CA SER A 189 -1.79 24.25 7.80
C SER A 189 -1.63 22.74 7.98
N PHE A 190 -2.37 21.92 7.25
CA PHE A 190 -2.29 20.47 7.36
C PHE A 190 -1.01 19.90 6.72
N PHE A 191 -0.37 20.66 5.83
CA PHE A 191 0.83 20.21 5.09
C PHE A 191 2.15 20.91 5.48
N ARG A 192 2.18 21.78 6.52
CA ARG A 192 3.40 22.58 6.80
C ARG A 192 4.45 21.90 7.69
N ASN A 193 4.14 20.80 8.37
CA ASN A 193 5.00 20.24 9.43
C ASN A 193 5.59 18.85 9.11
N GLN A 194 6.21 18.67 7.94
CA GLN A 194 6.99 17.45 7.65
C GLN A 194 8.38 17.69 7.04
N ARG A 195 8.97 18.89 7.19
CA ARG A 195 10.32 19.18 6.67
C ARG A 195 11.31 19.83 7.65
N THR A 196 11.06 19.83 8.95
CA THR A 196 11.97 20.46 9.93
C THR A 196 12.39 19.55 11.10
N GLN A 197 12.54 18.25 10.87
CA GLN A 197 13.31 17.37 11.77
C GLN A 197 14.25 16.48 10.97
N ALA A 198 15.19 17.12 10.28
CA ALA A 198 16.41 16.48 9.75
C ALA A 198 17.49 17.56 9.66
N ARG A 199 17.92 18.07 10.83
CA ARG A 199 19.20 18.75 11.10
C ARG A 199 19.17 19.27 12.55
N ALA A 200 19.63 18.43 13.45
CA ALA A 200 20.33 18.77 14.68
C ALA A 200 21.29 17.62 14.96
#